data_AF-A0AAU4N3K2-F1
#
_entry.id   AF-A0AAU4N3K2-F1
#
_cell.length_a   1.000
_cell.length_b   1.000
_cell.length_c   1.000
_cell.angle_alpha   90.00
_cell.angle_beta   90.00
_cell.angle_gamma   90.00
#
_symmetry.space_group_name_H-M   'P 1'
#
loop_
_entity.id
_entity.type
_entity.pdbx_description
1 polymer ?
#
loop_
_entity_poly.entity_id
_entity_poly.type
_entity_poly.pdbx_seq_one_letter_code
_entity_poly.pdbx_strand_id
1 'polypeptide(L)'
;MGLFRRGPKRDGLDVPRDPEFSFFSVDEGARFRGQVREAFAEHGLEVTVFADVVTDSDGRQFGLGNLAAVLHNDDRGPRAWSELVRRHVGMVLRTMNAPSALDTLPTEQIRAQLYPRVVGHEGFDPQNFGYARPLAPGLFEIIALDLPESVMMLTDEALEPLGDLPYLREQALYNLRGLPVEGHETVKGEGGMCFEVVLGDSFYTASRVLALESVVRQIGGEQLTADGALVAMPFRHQLAFHAIHDTGVIPTLSAMTSFAASGFADTPGAISPYVYWWRDGTLTQLSDREEDGDGLRIVVGEDFQELLERLVAEDGGYGD
;
A
#
# COMPACT_ATOMS: atom_id res chain seq x y z
N MET A 1 20.72 -32.25 -30.40
CA MET A 1 20.73 -30.80 -30.17
C MET A 1 19.28 -30.33 -30.24
N GLY A 2 18.62 -29.73 -29.25
CA GLY A 2 19.05 -29.27 -27.94
C GLY A 2 18.04 -29.67 -26.86
N LEU A 3 18.57 -29.95 -25.66
CA LEU A 3 17.80 -30.10 -24.43
C LEU A 3 17.23 -28.73 -24.07
N PHE A 4 15.93 -28.52 -24.29
CA PHE A 4 15.21 -27.45 -23.61
C PHE A 4 15.19 -27.80 -22.11
N ARG A 5 16.20 -27.33 -21.37
CA ARG A 5 16.16 -27.32 -19.90
C ARG A 5 14.93 -26.52 -19.50
N ARG A 6 13.86 -27.22 -19.10
CA ARG A 6 12.72 -26.61 -18.42
C ARG A 6 13.29 -25.97 -17.15
N GLY A 7 13.46 -24.65 -17.16
CA GLY A 7 13.92 -23.92 -15.99
C GLY A 7 12.97 -24.17 -14.80
N PRO A 8 13.45 -23.94 -13.57
CA PRO A 8 12.74 -24.26 -12.34
C PRO A 8 11.33 -23.63 -12.35
N LYS A 9 10.34 -24.43 -11.95
CA LYS A 9 8.97 -23.99 -11.71
C LYS A 9 8.79 -23.71 -10.22
N ARG A 10 7.71 -23.01 -9.86
CA ARG A 10 7.28 -22.85 -8.47
C ARG A 10 7.05 -24.23 -7.84
N ASP A 11 7.34 -24.35 -6.56
CA ASP A 11 7.05 -25.57 -5.81
C ASP A 11 5.55 -25.72 -5.56
N GLY A 12 5.06 -26.96 -5.45
CA GLY A 12 3.64 -27.25 -5.17
C GLY A 12 3.23 -26.75 -3.78
N LEU A 13 1.93 -26.58 -3.51
CA LEU A 13 1.42 -26.12 -2.21
C LEU A 13 1.59 -27.15 -1.07
N ASP A 14 1.89 -28.40 -1.42
CA ASP A 14 2.06 -29.55 -0.54
C ASP A 14 3.40 -29.57 0.21
N VAL A 15 4.37 -28.74 -0.18
CA VAL A 15 5.67 -28.66 0.50
C VAL A 15 5.65 -27.70 1.69
N PRO A 16 6.55 -27.86 2.68
CA PRO A 16 6.69 -26.92 3.80
C PRO A 16 6.93 -25.48 3.34
N ARG A 17 6.26 -24.52 4.00
CA ARG A 17 6.39 -23.09 3.72
C ARG A 17 7.59 -22.48 4.44
N ASP A 18 8.20 -21.49 3.82
CA ASP A 18 9.19 -20.66 4.49
C ASP A 18 8.54 -19.94 5.68
N PRO A 19 9.17 -19.92 6.86
CA PRO A 19 8.56 -19.36 8.07
C PRO A 19 8.39 -17.84 8.00
N GLU A 20 9.21 -17.15 7.19
CA GLU A 20 9.16 -15.69 7.04
C GLU A 20 8.29 -15.29 5.85
N PHE A 21 8.52 -15.95 4.71
CA PHE A 21 7.80 -15.68 3.48
C PHE A 21 6.91 -16.87 3.15
N SER A 22 5.76 -16.99 3.81
CA SER A 22 4.86 -18.15 3.72
C SER A 22 4.38 -18.50 2.30
N PHE A 23 4.43 -17.53 1.37
CA PHE A 23 4.17 -17.72 -0.04
C PHE A 23 5.32 -18.44 -0.81
N PHE A 24 6.47 -18.65 -0.19
CA PHE A 24 7.56 -19.49 -0.67
C PHE A 24 7.56 -20.86 0.00
N SER A 25 8.02 -21.88 -0.72
CA SER A 25 8.52 -23.09 -0.05
C SER A 25 9.83 -22.79 0.70
N VAL A 26 10.22 -23.66 1.62
CA VAL A 26 11.54 -23.59 2.29
C VAL A 26 12.68 -23.57 1.25
N ASP A 27 12.59 -24.36 0.19
CA ASP A 27 13.62 -24.42 -0.86
C ASP A 27 13.66 -23.15 -1.71
N GLU A 28 12.50 -22.59 -2.04
CA GLU A 28 12.37 -21.32 -2.75
C GLU A 28 12.92 -20.15 -1.91
N GLY A 29 12.59 -20.11 -0.62
CA GLY A 29 13.10 -19.11 0.32
C GLY A 29 14.62 -19.20 0.48
N ALA A 30 15.18 -20.40 0.60
CA ALA A 30 16.63 -20.62 0.64
C ALA A 30 17.31 -20.17 -0.66
N ARG A 31 16.70 -20.49 -1.81
CA ARG A 31 17.20 -20.07 -3.12
C ARG A 31 17.17 -18.56 -3.29
N PHE A 32 16.08 -17.92 -2.90
CA PHE A 32 15.94 -16.47 -2.91
C PHE A 32 17.06 -15.80 -2.10
N ARG A 33 17.25 -16.19 -0.84
CA ARG A 33 18.32 -15.67 0.03
C ARG A 33 19.72 -15.92 -0.54
N GLY A 34 19.94 -17.07 -1.17
CA GLY A 34 21.17 -17.39 -1.89
C GLY A 34 21.46 -16.44 -3.05
N GLN A 35 20.45 -16.13 -3.87
CA GLN A 35 20.56 -15.19 -5.00
C GLN A 35 20.79 -13.75 -4.53
N VAL A 36 20.18 -13.35 -3.41
CA VAL A 36 20.41 -12.04 -2.81
C VAL A 36 21.86 -11.90 -2.38
N ARG A 37 22.40 -12.89 -1.65
CA ARG A 37 23.81 -12.89 -1.24
C ARG A 37 24.75 -12.79 -2.44
N GLU A 38 24.51 -13.57 -3.49
CA GLU A 38 25.30 -13.56 -4.72
C GLU A 38 25.27 -12.18 -5.40
N ALA A 39 24.10 -11.56 -5.49
CA ALA A 39 23.94 -10.24 -6.10
C ALA A 39 24.67 -9.12 -5.33
N PHE A 40 24.70 -9.15 -3.99
CA PHE A 40 25.49 -8.20 -3.20
C PHE A 40 27.00 -8.43 -3.38
N ALA A 41 27.43 -9.70 -3.37
CA ALA A 41 28.83 -10.07 -3.58
C ALA A 41 29.34 -9.68 -4.98
N GLU A 42 28.52 -9.79 -6.03
CA GLU A 42 28.83 -9.31 -7.39
C GLU A 42 29.12 -7.81 -7.44
N HIS A 43 28.55 -7.02 -6.52
CA HIS A 43 28.80 -5.59 -6.38
C HIS A 43 29.90 -5.27 -5.35
N GLY A 44 30.61 -6.29 -4.85
CA GLY A 44 31.72 -6.13 -3.92
C GLY A 44 31.32 -5.80 -2.49
N LEU A 45 30.04 -5.98 -2.11
CA LEU A 45 29.56 -5.80 -0.73
C LEU A 45 29.35 -7.18 -0.09
N GLU A 46 30.16 -7.48 0.93
CA GLU A 46 29.97 -8.66 1.76
C GLU A 46 28.83 -8.42 2.76
N VAL A 47 27.89 -9.35 2.81
CA VAL A 47 26.67 -9.22 3.62
C VAL A 47 26.32 -10.52 4.34
N THR A 48 25.70 -10.38 5.50
CA THR A 48 25.08 -11.49 6.23
C THR A 48 23.58 -11.50 5.94
N VAL A 49 23.06 -12.62 5.44
CA VAL A 49 21.64 -12.76 5.10
C VAL A 49 20.90 -13.47 6.23
N PHE A 50 19.90 -12.80 6.80
CA PHE A 50 18.98 -13.31 7.81
C PHE A 50 17.65 -13.74 7.16
N ALA A 51 16.62 -13.98 7.96
CA ALA A 51 15.32 -14.47 7.49
C ALA A 51 14.64 -13.47 6.56
N ASP A 52 14.57 -12.20 6.97
CA ASP A 52 13.84 -11.11 6.34
C ASP A 52 14.73 -9.91 5.97
N VAL A 53 15.99 -9.91 6.40
CA VAL A 53 16.90 -8.77 6.26
C VAL A 53 18.31 -9.19 5.86
N VAL A 54 19.03 -8.30 5.19
CA VAL A 54 20.46 -8.43 4.88
C VAL A 54 21.21 -7.34 5.61
N THR A 55 22.29 -7.69 6.30
CA THR A 55 23.12 -6.73 7.03
C THR A 55 24.53 -6.71 6.48
N ASP A 56 25.08 -5.53 6.22
CA ASP A 56 26.48 -5.38 5.82
C ASP A 56 27.44 -5.28 7.02
N SER A 57 28.75 -5.17 6.76
CA SER A 57 29.78 -5.02 7.80
C SER A 57 29.67 -3.74 8.61
N ASP A 58 29.02 -2.71 8.06
CA ASP A 58 28.82 -1.40 8.71
C ASP A 58 27.51 -1.36 9.53
N GLY A 59 26.79 -2.48 9.60
CA GLY A 59 25.53 -2.62 10.33
C GLY A 59 24.31 -2.09 9.58
N ARG A 60 24.44 -1.73 8.29
CA ARG A 60 23.32 -1.30 7.46
C ARG A 60 22.43 -2.47 7.13
N GLN A 61 21.12 -2.27 7.23
CA GLN A 61 20.11 -3.31 7.02
C GLN A 61 19.29 -3.05 5.76
N PHE A 62 19.08 -4.10 4.97
CA PHE A 62 18.27 -4.09 3.76
C PHE A 62 17.16 -5.14 3.87
N GLY A 63 15.92 -4.68 4.05
CA GLY A 63 14.76 -5.56 4.15
C GLY A 63 14.47 -6.30 2.84
N LEU A 64 14.08 -7.56 2.94
CA LEU A 64 13.83 -8.47 1.82
C LEU A 64 12.37 -8.62 1.45
N GLY A 65 11.43 -8.18 2.29
CA GLY A 65 9.99 -8.40 2.09
C GLY A 65 9.47 -7.90 0.74
N ASN A 66 9.82 -6.67 0.34
CA ASN A 66 9.40 -6.13 -0.96
C ASN A 66 9.95 -6.96 -2.13
N LEU A 67 11.23 -7.36 -2.07
CA LEU A 67 11.85 -8.13 -3.14
C LEU A 67 11.26 -9.55 -3.21
N ALA A 68 11.09 -10.20 -2.06
CA ALA A 68 10.49 -11.53 -1.95
C ALA A 68 9.10 -11.56 -2.61
N ALA A 69 8.28 -10.57 -2.33
CA ALA A 69 6.94 -10.51 -2.86
C ALA A 69 6.89 -10.10 -4.35
N VAL A 70 7.80 -9.25 -4.84
CA VAL A 70 7.98 -9.01 -6.29
C VAL A 70 8.31 -10.32 -7.02
N LEU A 71 9.17 -11.16 -6.43
CA LEU A 71 9.52 -12.46 -7.00
C LEU A 71 8.36 -13.44 -6.98
N HIS A 72 7.53 -13.40 -5.94
CA HIS A 72 6.32 -14.21 -5.81
C HIS A 72 5.30 -13.91 -6.92
N ASN A 73 5.08 -12.63 -7.20
CA ASN A 73 4.06 -12.16 -8.14
C ASN A 73 4.54 -12.08 -9.62
N ASP A 74 5.77 -12.50 -9.93
CA ASP A 74 6.26 -12.51 -11.31
C ASP A 74 5.87 -13.80 -12.06
N ASP A 75 5.07 -13.67 -13.12
CA ASP A 75 4.56 -14.77 -13.95
C ASP A 75 5.66 -15.65 -14.58
N ARG A 76 6.88 -15.11 -14.77
CA ARG A 76 8.01 -15.88 -15.31
C ARG A 76 8.57 -16.84 -14.25
N GLY A 77 8.19 -16.64 -13.00
CA GLY A 77 8.50 -17.48 -11.85
C GLY A 77 10.01 -17.60 -11.58
N PRO A 78 10.47 -18.72 -10.99
CA PRO A 78 11.84 -18.88 -10.53
C PRO A 78 12.94 -18.80 -11.61
N ARG A 79 12.56 -18.67 -12.89
CA ARG A 79 13.50 -18.45 -14.00
C ARG A 79 13.99 -17.00 -14.07
N ALA A 80 13.13 -16.03 -13.76
CA ALA A 80 13.46 -14.61 -13.81
C ALA A 80 14.10 -14.10 -12.51
N TRP A 81 14.01 -14.88 -11.42
CA TRP A 81 14.40 -14.42 -10.08
C TRP A 81 15.82 -13.89 -9.99
N SER A 82 16.81 -14.58 -10.59
CA SER A 82 18.21 -14.11 -10.55
C SER A 82 18.38 -12.74 -11.20
N GLU A 83 17.69 -12.48 -12.31
CA GLU A 83 17.74 -11.19 -13.01
C GLU A 83 17.06 -10.10 -12.17
N LEU A 84 15.88 -10.39 -11.62
CA LEU A 84 15.12 -9.48 -10.77
C LEU A 84 15.89 -9.08 -9.51
N VAL A 85 16.49 -10.07 -8.83
CA VAL A 85 17.32 -9.84 -7.63
C VAL A 85 18.53 -8.98 -7.97
N ARG A 86 19.29 -9.31 -9.03
CA ARG A 86 20.46 -8.51 -9.44
C ARG A 86 20.08 -7.08 -9.79
N ARG A 87 18.97 -6.89 -10.52
CA ARG A 87 18.45 -5.56 -10.85
C ARG A 87 18.09 -4.76 -9.60
N HIS A 88 17.40 -5.39 -8.65
CA HIS A 88 16.98 -4.75 -7.40
C HIS A 88 18.17 -4.37 -6.52
N VAL A 89 19.09 -5.31 -6.26
CA VAL A 89 20.30 -5.04 -5.46
C VAL A 89 21.16 -3.95 -6.11
N GLY A 90 21.33 -3.99 -7.44
CA GLY A 90 22.05 -2.93 -8.16
C GLY A 90 21.38 -1.56 -8.00
N MET A 91 20.05 -1.48 -7.99
CA MET A 91 19.32 -0.22 -7.72
C MET A 91 19.57 0.26 -6.30
N VAL A 92 19.41 -0.62 -5.29
CA VAL A 92 19.64 -0.28 -3.88
C VAL A 92 21.05 0.26 -3.66
N LEU A 93 22.07 -0.41 -4.21
CA LEU A 93 23.46 0.00 -4.05
C LEU A 93 23.81 1.30 -4.79
N ARG A 94 23.20 1.55 -5.97
CA ARG A 94 23.36 2.84 -6.66
C ARG A 94 22.78 3.98 -5.85
N THR A 95 21.55 3.81 -5.34
CA THR A 95 20.88 4.81 -4.50
C THR A 95 21.65 5.07 -3.21
N MET A 96 22.20 4.02 -2.59
CA MET A 96 22.99 4.14 -1.36
C MET A 96 24.29 4.94 -1.55
N ASN A 97 24.97 4.77 -2.69
CA ASN A 97 26.24 5.45 -2.97
C ASN A 97 26.06 6.83 -3.62
N ALA A 98 24.85 7.16 -4.06
CA ALA A 98 24.55 8.46 -4.62
C ALA A 98 24.43 9.51 -3.50
N PRO A 99 24.88 10.77 -3.73
CA PRO A 99 24.55 11.87 -2.83
C PRO A 99 23.03 11.98 -2.65
N SER A 100 22.58 12.39 -1.46
CA SER A 100 21.16 12.54 -1.19
C SER A 100 20.52 13.51 -2.18
N ALA A 101 19.30 13.20 -2.62
CA ALA A 101 18.50 14.12 -3.43
C ALA A 101 18.28 15.46 -2.69
N LEU A 102 18.22 15.43 -1.35
CA LEU A 102 18.07 16.62 -0.51
C LEU A 102 19.29 17.55 -0.57
N ASP A 103 20.48 17.01 -0.80
CA ASP A 103 21.73 17.79 -0.87
C ASP A 103 22.04 18.29 -2.29
N THR A 104 21.44 17.65 -3.30
CA THR A 104 21.79 17.87 -4.71
C THR A 104 20.73 18.64 -5.49
N LEU A 105 19.46 18.51 -5.11
CA LEU A 105 18.37 19.19 -5.79
C LEU A 105 18.09 20.56 -5.15
N PRO A 106 17.74 21.58 -5.95
CA PRO A 106 17.22 22.83 -5.41
C PRO A 106 15.95 22.61 -4.59
N THR A 107 15.77 23.37 -3.51
CA THR A 107 14.61 23.27 -2.60
C THR A 107 13.27 23.33 -3.34
N GLU A 108 13.13 24.19 -4.34
CA GLU A 108 11.88 24.28 -5.13
C GLU A 108 11.60 23.02 -5.95
N GLN A 109 12.65 22.36 -6.45
CA GLN A 109 12.50 21.10 -7.17
C GLN A 109 12.09 19.97 -6.23
N ILE A 110 12.63 19.94 -5.00
CA ILE A 110 12.24 18.99 -3.96
C ILE A 110 10.77 19.20 -3.60
N ARG A 111 10.36 20.46 -3.32
CA ARG A 111 8.96 20.83 -3.01
C ARG A 111 7.98 20.40 -4.10
N ALA A 112 8.36 20.55 -5.36
CA ALA A 112 7.54 20.15 -6.50
C ALA A 112 7.35 18.63 -6.63
N GLN A 113 8.17 17.83 -5.94
CA GLN A 113 8.14 16.36 -5.96
C GLN A 113 7.69 15.76 -4.62
N LEU A 114 7.11 16.56 -3.74
CA LEU A 114 6.53 16.07 -2.49
C LEU A 114 5.14 15.48 -2.74
N TYR A 115 4.84 14.36 -2.08
CA TYR A 115 3.54 13.72 -2.09
C TYR A 115 3.21 13.22 -0.69
N PRO A 116 1.93 13.31 -0.26
CA PRO A 116 1.52 12.71 0.99
C PRO A 116 1.48 11.21 0.76
N ARG A 117 1.84 10.47 1.79
CA ARG A 117 1.85 9.01 1.78
C ARG A 117 1.09 8.50 2.99
N VAL A 118 0.13 7.63 2.73
CA VAL A 118 -0.54 6.87 3.78
C VAL A 118 0.28 5.61 4.08
N VAL A 119 0.57 5.40 5.36
CA VAL A 119 1.35 4.27 5.85
C VAL A 119 0.62 3.60 7.02
N GLY A 120 0.76 2.26 7.10
CA GLY A 120 0.32 1.47 8.24
C GLY A 120 1.42 1.32 9.29
N HIS A 121 1.06 0.80 10.46
CA HIS A 121 1.96 0.65 11.61
C HIS A 121 3.13 -0.33 11.38
N GLU A 122 2.98 -1.35 10.54
CA GLU A 122 3.99 -2.41 10.35
C GLU A 122 5.23 -1.97 9.56
N GLY A 123 5.21 -0.79 8.93
CA GLY A 123 6.32 -0.26 8.11
C GLY A 123 6.79 1.14 8.51
N PHE A 124 6.38 1.60 9.70
CA PHE A 124 6.52 2.99 10.12
C PHE A 124 6.79 3.07 11.63
N ASP A 125 7.88 3.73 12.01
CA ASP A 125 8.14 4.08 13.42
C ASP A 125 7.75 5.55 13.65
N PRO A 126 6.64 5.83 14.35
CA PRO A 126 6.18 7.19 14.59
C PRO A 126 7.20 8.07 15.33
N GLN A 127 8.18 7.50 16.02
CA GLN A 127 9.18 8.27 16.76
C GLN A 127 10.12 9.07 15.86
N ASN A 128 10.38 8.60 14.64
CA ASN A 128 11.26 9.27 13.66
C ASN A 128 10.51 10.26 12.75
N PHE A 129 9.19 10.36 12.94
CA PHE A 129 8.29 11.19 12.13
C PHE A 129 7.31 11.88 13.07
N GLY A 130 7.82 12.76 13.94
CA GLY A 130 7.02 13.46 14.95
C GLY A 130 5.92 14.32 14.34
N TYR A 131 6.13 14.78 13.10
CA TYR A 131 5.13 15.49 12.32
C TYR A 131 3.98 14.60 11.81
N ALA A 132 4.11 13.28 11.79
CA ALA A 132 3.13 12.38 11.16
C ALA A 132 1.73 12.60 11.73
N ARG A 133 0.73 12.66 10.84
CA ARG A 133 -0.65 12.93 11.24
C ARG A 133 -1.42 11.60 11.32
N PRO A 134 -2.01 11.24 12.48
CA PRO A 134 -2.87 10.06 12.56
C PRO A 134 -4.14 10.30 11.73
N LEU A 135 -4.51 9.31 10.93
CA LEU A 135 -5.71 9.33 10.09
C LEU A 135 -6.82 8.47 10.66
N ALA A 136 -6.45 7.29 11.18
CA ALA A 136 -7.28 6.32 11.86
C ALA A 136 -6.37 5.45 12.76
N PRO A 137 -6.89 4.56 13.62
CA PRO A 137 -6.04 3.66 14.40
C PRO A 137 -5.05 2.89 13.51
N GLY A 138 -3.75 3.06 13.79
CA GLY A 138 -2.67 2.40 13.04
C GLY A 138 -2.37 2.97 11.65
N LEU A 139 -3.04 4.05 11.22
CA LEU A 139 -2.82 4.72 9.93
C LEU A 139 -2.31 6.14 10.10
N PHE A 140 -1.27 6.49 9.33
CA PHE A 140 -0.63 7.80 9.39
C PHE A 140 -0.44 8.40 7.99
N GLU A 141 -0.52 9.73 7.93
CA GLU A 141 -0.08 10.54 6.81
C GLU A 141 1.34 11.08 7.08
N ILE A 142 2.25 10.82 6.15
CA ILE A 142 3.61 11.37 6.11
C ILE A 142 3.88 12.06 4.77
N ILE A 143 4.99 12.78 4.66
CA ILE A 143 5.43 13.38 3.40
C ILE A 143 6.57 12.54 2.83
N ALA A 144 6.45 12.20 1.56
CA ALA A 144 7.47 11.52 0.80
C ALA A 144 7.95 12.38 -0.36
N LEU A 145 9.23 12.23 -0.71
CA LEU A 145 9.84 12.75 -1.92
C LEU A 145 9.86 11.65 -3.00
N ASP A 146 9.23 11.93 -4.13
CA ASP A 146 9.23 11.05 -5.29
C ASP A 146 10.50 11.23 -6.12
N LEU A 147 11.25 10.14 -6.34
CA LEU A 147 12.47 10.13 -7.13
C LEU A 147 12.33 9.17 -8.30
N PRO A 148 13.12 9.32 -9.39
CA PRO A 148 12.97 8.49 -10.60
C PRO A 148 13.07 6.98 -10.36
N GLU A 149 13.86 6.52 -9.38
CA GLU A 149 14.03 5.09 -9.06
C GLU A 149 13.53 4.72 -7.66
N SER A 150 13.04 5.66 -6.84
CA SER A 150 12.71 5.39 -5.43
C SER A 150 11.75 6.42 -4.83
N VAL A 151 11.20 6.10 -3.66
CA VAL A 151 10.42 7.05 -2.85
C VAL A 151 11.08 7.18 -1.49
N MET A 152 11.42 8.41 -1.11
CA MET A 152 12.08 8.72 0.16
C MET A 152 11.07 9.26 1.15
N MET A 153 10.89 8.60 2.30
CA MET A 153 10.12 9.15 3.42
C MET A 153 10.98 10.20 4.11
N LEU A 154 10.44 11.40 4.33
CA LEU A 154 11.21 12.51 4.90
C LEU A 154 11.00 12.58 6.41
N THR A 155 12.07 12.64 7.19
CA THR A 155 12.00 12.87 8.65
C THR A 155 11.72 14.35 8.95
N ASP A 156 11.47 14.69 10.21
CA ASP A 156 11.30 16.06 10.67
C ASP A 156 12.49 16.96 10.27
N GLU A 157 13.72 16.46 10.43
CA GLU A 157 14.96 17.18 10.08
C GLU A 157 15.10 17.39 8.56
N ALA A 158 14.65 16.42 7.76
CA ALA A 158 14.69 16.52 6.31
C ALA A 158 13.68 17.56 5.76
N LEU A 159 12.57 17.77 6.47
CA LEU A 159 11.53 18.74 6.10
C LEU A 159 11.87 20.17 6.54
N GLU A 160 12.56 20.34 7.67
CA GLU A 160 12.92 21.65 8.23
C GLU A 160 13.50 22.65 7.20
N PRO A 161 14.51 22.30 6.37
CA PRO A 161 15.06 23.23 5.37
C PRO A 161 14.10 23.49 4.20
N LEU A 162 13.09 22.64 4.01
CA LEU A 162 12.12 22.75 2.92
C LEU A 162 11.01 23.74 3.24
N GLY A 163 10.85 24.20 4.49
CA GLY A 163 9.91 25.25 4.86
C GLY A 163 8.81 24.76 5.82
N ASP A 164 7.74 25.54 5.91
CA ASP A 164 6.69 25.32 6.90
C ASP A 164 5.83 24.08 6.57
N LEU A 165 5.61 23.22 7.56
CA LEU A 165 4.96 21.92 7.37
C LEU A 165 3.53 22.02 6.80
N PRO A 166 2.63 22.91 7.27
CA PRO A 166 1.34 23.17 6.64
C PRO A 166 1.45 23.45 5.14
N TYR A 167 2.39 24.31 4.72
CA TYR A 167 2.62 24.60 3.32
C TYR A 167 3.11 23.35 2.55
N LEU A 168 4.04 22.60 3.13
CA LEU A 168 4.55 21.36 2.50
C LEU A 168 3.44 20.32 2.32
N ARG A 169 2.52 20.18 3.29
CA ARG A 169 1.35 19.30 3.17
C ARG A 169 0.40 19.75 2.07
N GLU A 170 0.11 21.05 2.00
CA GLU A 170 -0.76 21.59 0.96
C GLU A 170 -0.18 21.36 -0.43
N GLN A 171 1.12 21.63 -0.60
CA GLN A 171 1.84 21.37 -1.85
C GLN A 171 1.82 19.88 -2.22
N ALA A 172 2.08 19.01 -1.24
CA ALA A 172 2.06 17.57 -1.46
C ALA A 172 0.65 17.11 -1.89
N LEU A 173 -0.40 17.59 -1.23
CA LEU A 173 -1.79 17.25 -1.56
C LEU A 173 -2.20 17.80 -2.93
N TYR A 174 -1.70 18.99 -3.31
CA TYR A 174 -1.85 19.53 -4.65
C TYR A 174 -1.25 18.59 -5.71
N ASN A 175 -0.02 18.12 -5.50
CA ASN A 175 0.64 17.18 -6.40
C ASN A 175 -0.14 15.86 -6.53
N LEU A 176 -0.62 15.30 -5.40
CA LEU A 176 -1.43 14.07 -5.39
C LEU A 176 -2.70 14.21 -6.23
N ARG A 177 -3.42 15.34 -6.10
CA ARG A 177 -4.64 15.62 -6.89
C ARG A 177 -4.36 15.70 -8.38
N GLY A 178 -3.15 16.10 -8.77
CA GLY A 178 -2.71 16.21 -10.16
C GLY A 178 -2.35 14.88 -10.82
N LEU A 179 -2.17 13.79 -10.04
CA LEU A 179 -1.83 12.50 -10.60
C LEU A 179 -3.01 11.91 -11.39
N PRO A 180 -2.78 11.27 -12.55
CA PRO A 180 -3.83 10.57 -13.31
C PRO A 180 -4.22 9.25 -12.64
N VAL A 181 -5.48 8.83 -12.81
CA VAL A 181 -5.91 7.47 -12.44
C VAL A 181 -5.45 6.52 -13.53
N GLU A 182 -4.53 5.61 -13.19
CA GLU A 182 -3.89 4.69 -14.14
C GLU A 182 -4.80 3.53 -14.55
N GLY A 183 -5.48 2.92 -13.58
CA GLY A 183 -6.43 1.84 -13.78
C GLY A 183 -7.60 1.94 -12.79
N HIS A 184 -8.79 1.57 -13.26
CA HIS A 184 -9.97 1.43 -12.42
C HIS A 184 -10.78 0.22 -12.85
N GLU A 185 -11.41 -0.43 -11.88
CA GLU A 185 -12.34 -1.54 -12.10
C GLU A 185 -13.56 -1.37 -11.19
N THR A 186 -14.74 -1.64 -11.72
CA THR A 186 -15.98 -1.66 -10.92
C THR A 186 -16.32 -3.09 -10.56
N VAL A 187 -16.38 -3.38 -9.26
CA VAL A 187 -16.84 -4.67 -8.73
C VAL A 187 -18.32 -4.56 -8.43
N LYS A 188 -19.13 -5.49 -8.96
CA LYS A 188 -20.58 -5.56 -8.74
C LYS A 188 -21.01 -6.94 -8.27
N GLY A 189 -22.06 -7.01 -7.47
CA GLY A 189 -22.64 -8.27 -7.02
C GLY A 189 -24.12 -8.16 -6.66
N GLU A 190 -24.60 -9.15 -5.92
CA GLU A 190 -26.01 -9.24 -5.50
C GLU A 190 -26.37 -8.16 -4.47
N GLY A 191 -27.68 -7.88 -4.34
CA GLY A 191 -28.19 -6.96 -3.33
C GLY A 191 -27.77 -5.49 -3.53
N GLY A 192 -27.35 -5.10 -4.74
CA GLY A 192 -26.85 -3.75 -5.00
C GLY A 192 -25.39 -3.53 -4.61
N MET A 193 -24.64 -4.60 -4.26
CA MET A 193 -23.22 -4.49 -3.98
C MET A 193 -22.47 -3.90 -5.18
N CYS A 194 -21.76 -2.79 -4.96
CA CYS A 194 -20.97 -2.13 -5.98
C CYS A 194 -19.84 -1.31 -5.35
N PHE A 195 -18.60 -1.49 -5.76
CA PHE A 195 -17.50 -0.61 -5.36
C PHE A 195 -16.48 -0.45 -6.48
N GLU A 196 -15.78 0.68 -6.48
CA GLU A 196 -14.72 0.98 -7.42
C GLU A 196 -13.37 0.58 -6.82
N VAL A 197 -12.48 0.05 -7.65
CA VAL A 197 -11.11 -0.30 -7.28
C VAL A 197 -10.17 0.48 -8.20
N VAL A 198 -9.37 1.34 -7.60
CA VAL A 198 -8.28 2.05 -8.27
C VAL A 198 -7.01 1.26 -8.06
N LEU A 199 -6.36 0.89 -9.16
CA LEU A 199 -5.11 0.15 -9.18
C LEU A 199 -4.10 0.87 -10.09
N GLY A 200 -2.84 0.85 -9.69
CA GLY A 200 -1.78 1.47 -10.47
C GLY A 200 -0.39 1.16 -9.93
N ASP A 201 0.61 1.33 -10.77
CA ASP A 201 2.02 1.15 -10.41
C ASP A 201 2.52 2.29 -9.51
N SER A 202 1.77 3.40 -9.43
CA SER A 202 2.04 4.51 -8.52
C SER A 202 2.08 4.06 -7.04
N PHE A 203 3.13 4.44 -6.32
CA PHE A 203 3.24 4.25 -4.87
C PHE A 203 2.25 5.09 -4.05
N TYR A 204 1.51 5.99 -4.71
CA TYR A 204 0.58 6.93 -4.07
C TYR A 204 -0.89 6.55 -4.30
N THR A 205 -1.18 5.42 -4.96
CA THR A 205 -2.56 4.99 -5.27
C THR A 205 -3.44 4.92 -4.02
N ALA A 206 -2.98 4.24 -2.96
CA ALA A 206 -3.69 4.21 -1.67
C ALA A 206 -3.82 5.61 -1.03
N SER A 207 -2.79 6.45 -1.18
CA SER A 207 -2.74 7.78 -0.58
C SER A 207 -3.77 8.74 -1.17
N ARG A 208 -4.35 8.40 -2.33
CA ARG A 208 -5.46 9.14 -2.94
C ARG A 208 -6.71 9.23 -2.06
N VAL A 209 -6.84 8.40 -1.03
CA VAL A 209 -7.87 8.54 0.00
C VAL A 209 -7.86 9.93 0.67
N LEU A 210 -6.69 10.58 0.77
CA LEU A 210 -6.54 11.95 1.30
C LEU A 210 -7.17 13.02 0.38
N ALA A 211 -7.43 12.67 -0.88
CA ALA A 211 -8.08 13.51 -1.88
C ALA A 211 -9.25 12.75 -2.55
N LEU A 212 -9.99 11.95 -1.77
CA LEU A 212 -10.99 11.02 -2.30
C LEU A 212 -12.01 11.68 -3.22
N GLU A 213 -12.49 12.89 -2.88
CA GLU A 213 -13.41 13.66 -3.72
C GLU A 213 -12.88 13.89 -5.14
N SER A 214 -11.57 14.11 -5.27
CA SER A 214 -10.94 14.30 -6.59
C SER A 214 -10.93 13.00 -7.39
N VAL A 215 -10.76 11.85 -6.72
CA VAL A 215 -10.80 10.51 -7.34
C VAL A 215 -12.22 10.18 -7.80
N VAL A 216 -13.20 10.35 -6.93
CA VAL A 216 -14.62 10.08 -7.22
C VAL A 216 -15.08 10.91 -8.42
N ARG A 217 -14.73 12.20 -8.43
CA ARG A 217 -15.03 13.09 -9.57
C ARG A 217 -14.30 12.67 -10.85
N GLN A 218 -13.07 12.18 -10.77
CA GLN A 218 -12.30 11.73 -11.94
C GLN A 218 -12.88 10.44 -12.55
N ILE A 219 -13.39 9.52 -11.73
CA ILE A 219 -13.87 8.20 -12.18
C ILE A 219 -15.37 8.24 -12.52
N GLY A 220 -16.21 8.70 -11.60
CA GLY A 220 -17.67 8.68 -11.75
C GLY A 220 -18.25 9.98 -12.31
N GLY A 221 -17.49 11.09 -12.30
CA GLY A 221 -18.02 12.41 -12.65
C GLY A 221 -18.94 13.04 -11.59
N GLU A 222 -19.23 12.29 -10.52
CA GLU A 222 -20.13 12.68 -9.44
C GLU A 222 -19.37 13.33 -8.28
N GLN A 223 -20.10 13.99 -7.39
CA GLN A 223 -19.59 14.48 -6.11
C GLN A 223 -20.01 13.51 -5.02
N LEU A 224 -19.15 13.34 -4.02
CA LEU A 224 -19.53 12.63 -2.80
C LEU A 224 -20.68 13.36 -2.11
N THR A 225 -21.61 12.59 -1.58
CA THR A 225 -22.68 13.09 -0.72
C THR A 225 -22.12 13.44 0.66
N ALA A 226 -22.94 14.10 1.50
CA ALA A 226 -22.62 14.32 2.91
C ALA A 226 -22.42 13.00 3.69
N ASP A 227 -22.93 11.89 3.15
CA ASP A 227 -22.81 10.55 3.74
C ASP A 227 -21.44 9.93 3.47
N GLY A 228 -20.66 10.51 2.56
CA GLY A 228 -19.28 10.11 2.31
C GLY A 228 -19.17 8.79 1.56
N ALA A 229 -18.17 7.99 1.91
CA ALA A 229 -17.84 6.77 1.21
C ALA A 229 -17.30 5.69 2.15
N LEU A 230 -17.51 4.43 1.80
CA LEU A 230 -16.65 3.34 2.29
C LEU A 230 -15.33 3.40 1.54
N VAL A 231 -14.21 3.18 2.24
CA VAL A 231 -12.88 3.08 1.62
C VAL A 231 -12.07 1.93 2.22
N ALA A 232 -11.25 1.29 1.40
CA ALA A 232 -10.27 0.30 1.83
C ALA A 232 -8.95 0.50 1.09
N MET A 233 -7.83 0.33 1.80
CA MET A 233 -6.48 0.52 1.29
C MET A 233 -5.59 -0.66 1.74
N PRO A 234 -5.77 -1.85 1.13
CA PRO A 234 -5.05 -3.05 1.54
C PRO A 234 -3.53 -2.90 1.42
N PHE A 235 -3.06 -2.32 0.31
CA PHE A 235 -1.65 -2.05 0.04
C PHE A 235 -1.48 -0.78 -0.79
N ARG A 236 -0.25 -0.23 -0.83
CA ARG A 236 0.08 1.09 -1.41
C ARG A 236 -0.38 1.34 -2.85
N HIS A 237 -0.56 0.29 -3.64
CA HIS A 237 -0.92 0.35 -5.07
C HIS A 237 -2.42 0.16 -5.31
N GLN A 238 -3.24 0.12 -4.26
CA GLN A 238 -4.68 -0.14 -4.38
C GLN A 238 -5.50 0.73 -3.42
N LEU A 239 -6.60 1.29 -3.96
CA LEU A 239 -7.62 2.00 -3.20
C LEU A 239 -8.98 1.53 -3.69
N ALA A 240 -9.80 0.95 -2.81
CA ALA A 240 -11.18 0.65 -3.11
C ALA A 240 -12.10 1.67 -2.43
N PHE A 241 -13.18 2.08 -3.09
CA PHE A 241 -14.18 2.96 -2.50
C PHE A 241 -15.60 2.68 -3.00
N HIS A 242 -16.58 3.01 -2.18
CA HIS A 242 -17.99 3.01 -2.53
C HIS A 242 -18.62 4.31 -2.00
N ALA A 243 -19.09 5.16 -2.91
CA ALA A 243 -19.84 6.35 -2.54
C ALA A 243 -21.22 5.95 -1.98
N ILE A 244 -21.57 6.47 -0.81
CA ILE A 244 -22.78 6.05 -0.10
C ILE A 244 -23.97 6.88 -0.62
N HIS A 245 -24.95 6.17 -1.17
CA HIS A 245 -26.18 6.77 -1.72
C HIS A 245 -27.45 6.05 -1.26
N ASP A 246 -27.37 4.73 -0.98
CA ASP A 246 -28.51 3.87 -0.69
C ASP A 246 -28.12 2.69 0.21
N THR A 247 -29.06 1.78 0.46
CA THR A 247 -28.83 0.59 1.30
C THR A 247 -27.86 -0.45 0.70
N GLY A 248 -27.42 -0.29 -0.56
CA GLY A 248 -26.36 -1.07 -1.19
C GLY A 248 -25.02 -0.98 -0.46
N VAL A 249 -24.85 0.01 0.43
CA VAL A 249 -23.72 0.12 1.36
C VAL A 249 -23.56 -1.11 2.25
N ILE A 250 -24.63 -1.78 2.65
CA ILE A 250 -24.60 -2.92 3.59
C ILE A 250 -23.90 -4.15 2.96
N PRO A 251 -24.35 -4.69 1.81
CA PRO A 251 -23.65 -5.80 1.17
C PRO A 251 -22.26 -5.39 0.64
N THR A 252 -22.08 -4.11 0.30
CA THR A 252 -20.77 -3.58 -0.11
C THR A 252 -19.76 -3.56 1.03
N LEU A 253 -20.15 -3.17 2.24
CA LEU A 253 -19.27 -3.18 3.42
C LEU A 253 -18.73 -4.58 3.72
N SER A 254 -19.59 -5.59 3.64
CA SER A 254 -19.18 -6.99 3.83
C SER A 254 -18.17 -7.43 2.75
N ALA A 255 -18.48 -7.16 1.47
CA ALA A 255 -17.59 -7.51 0.36
C ALA A 255 -16.23 -6.79 0.44
N MET A 256 -16.22 -5.48 0.74
CA MET A 256 -15.00 -4.70 0.90
C MET A 256 -14.15 -5.17 2.09
N THR A 257 -14.78 -5.69 3.15
CA THR A 257 -14.06 -6.25 4.30
C THR A 257 -13.26 -7.48 3.90
N SER A 258 -13.86 -8.43 3.17
CA SER A 258 -13.12 -9.60 2.65
C SER A 258 -12.04 -9.20 1.62
N PHE A 259 -12.34 -8.22 0.76
CA PHE A 259 -11.40 -7.69 -0.22
C PHE A 259 -10.15 -7.08 0.46
N ALA A 260 -10.35 -6.24 1.49
CA ALA A 260 -9.25 -5.59 2.20
C ALA A 260 -8.35 -6.61 2.93
N ALA A 261 -8.96 -7.63 3.57
CA ALA A 261 -8.21 -8.69 4.24
C ALA A 261 -7.30 -9.47 3.28
N SER A 262 -7.84 -9.92 2.14
CA SER A 262 -7.08 -10.68 1.14
C SER A 262 -5.97 -9.83 0.54
N GLY A 263 -6.28 -8.59 0.11
CA GLY A 263 -5.28 -7.71 -0.48
C GLY A 263 -4.12 -7.37 0.47
N PHE A 264 -4.41 -7.24 1.77
CA PHE A 264 -3.40 -6.98 2.80
C PHE A 264 -2.43 -8.16 2.97
N ALA A 265 -2.94 -9.39 2.94
CA ALA A 265 -2.14 -10.61 3.13
C ALA A 265 -1.28 -10.97 1.88
N ASP A 266 -1.80 -10.71 0.69
CA ASP A 266 -1.24 -11.27 -0.55
C ASP A 266 -0.21 -10.34 -1.25
N THR A 267 -0.05 -9.09 -0.80
CA THR A 267 0.68 -8.06 -1.55
C THR A 267 1.66 -7.25 -0.69
N PRO A 268 2.89 -6.98 -1.19
CA PRO A 268 3.87 -6.18 -0.44
C PRO A 268 3.46 -4.71 -0.37
N GLY A 269 3.89 -4.05 0.71
CA GLY A 269 3.49 -2.67 0.99
C GLY A 269 2.08 -2.58 1.56
N ALA A 270 1.75 -3.54 2.42
CA ALA A 270 0.52 -3.56 3.19
C ALA A 270 0.31 -2.25 3.95
N ILE A 271 -0.93 -1.77 3.97
CA ILE A 271 -1.32 -0.53 4.65
C ILE A 271 -2.34 -0.83 5.73
N SER A 272 -3.50 -1.39 5.37
CA SER A 272 -4.51 -1.78 6.35
C SER A 272 -5.44 -2.87 5.83
N PRO A 273 -5.78 -3.88 6.65
CA PRO A 273 -6.77 -4.90 6.30
C PRO A 273 -8.22 -4.43 6.51
N TYR A 274 -8.44 -3.19 6.98
CA TYR A 274 -9.74 -2.72 7.44
C TYR A 274 -10.48 -1.84 6.41
N VAL A 275 -11.79 -1.75 6.59
CA VAL A 275 -12.66 -0.81 5.88
C VAL A 275 -12.90 0.40 6.77
N TYR A 276 -12.91 1.57 6.16
CA TYR A 276 -13.12 2.85 6.83
C TYR A 276 -14.31 3.57 6.20
N TRP A 277 -15.06 4.30 7.01
CA TRP A 277 -15.96 5.33 6.56
C TRP A 277 -15.19 6.63 6.39
N TRP A 278 -15.10 7.11 5.16
CA TRP A 278 -14.58 8.43 4.85
C TRP A 278 -15.72 9.44 4.83
N ARG A 279 -15.60 10.52 5.61
CA ARG A 279 -16.53 11.66 5.61
C ARG A 279 -15.77 12.95 5.89
N ASP A 280 -15.82 13.90 4.94
CA ASP A 280 -15.17 15.22 5.04
C ASP A 280 -13.70 15.13 5.48
N GLY A 281 -12.94 14.26 4.82
CA GLY A 281 -11.51 14.05 5.11
C GLY A 281 -11.20 13.27 6.39
N THR A 282 -12.21 12.80 7.13
CA THR A 282 -12.04 11.98 8.34
C THR A 282 -12.28 10.50 8.01
N LEU A 283 -11.43 9.62 8.57
CA LEU A 283 -11.55 8.16 8.43
C LEU A 283 -11.98 7.54 9.76
N THR A 284 -13.13 6.88 9.76
CA THR A 284 -13.63 6.11 10.92
C THR A 284 -13.57 4.63 10.57
N GLN A 285 -12.83 3.83 11.35
CA GLN A 285 -12.71 2.39 11.10
C GLN A 285 -14.05 1.67 11.35
N LEU A 286 -14.47 0.83 10.41
CA LEU A 286 -15.73 0.08 10.45
C LEU A 286 -15.55 -1.44 10.55
N SER A 287 -14.33 -1.94 10.47
CA SER A 287 -14.04 -3.36 10.65
C SER A 287 -12.85 -3.56 11.57
N ASP A 288 -12.82 -4.69 12.26
CA ASP A 288 -11.80 -5.04 13.24
C ASP A 288 -11.50 -6.54 13.15
N ARG A 289 -10.35 -6.98 13.66
CA ARG A 289 -10.06 -8.42 13.73
C ARG A 289 -10.98 -9.09 14.76
N GLU A 290 -11.41 -10.30 14.47
CA GLU A 290 -12.08 -11.15 15.45
C GLU A 290 -11.08 -11.61 16.52
N GLU A 291 -11.51 -11.65 17.78
CA GLU A 291 -10.63 -12.03 18.91
C GLU A 291 -10.19 -13.50 18.88
N ASP A 292 -10.99 -14.39 18.26
CA ASP A 292 -10.82 -15.84 18.29
C ASP A 292 -10.54 -16.47 16.90
N GLY A 293 -10.22 -15.66 15.88
CA GLY A 293 -10.01 -16.14 14.51
C GLY A 293 -9.27 -15.16 13.60
N ASP A 294 -9.01 -15.59 12.36
CA ASP A 294 -8.39 -14.76 11.30
C ASP A 294 -9.45 -13.95 10.51
N GLY A 295 -10.69 -13.92 11.03
CA GLY A 295 -11.82 -13.20 10.46
C GLY A 295 -11.80 -11.71 10.78
N LEU A 296 -12.54 -10.93 9.99
CA LEU A 296 -12.83 -9.54 10.27
C LEU A 296 -14.30 -9.40 10.66
N ARG A 297 -14.57 -8.74 11.78
CA ARG A 297 -15.92 -8.36 12.21
C ARG A 297 -16.19 -6.91 11.83
N ILE A 298 -17.43 -6.60 11.51
CA ILE A 298 -17.87 -5.22 11.29
C ILE A 298 -18.15 -4.58 12.66
N VAL A 299 -17.55 -3.43 12.93
CA VAL A 299 -17.74 -2.64 14.14
C VAL A 299 -18.31 -1.29 13.74
N VAL A 300 -19.60 -1.12 13.95
CA VAL A 300 -20.32 0.10 13.62
C VAL A 300 -20.47 0.95 14.88
N GLY A 301 -19.95 2.19 14.85
CA GLY A 301 -20.23 3.20 15.87
C GLY A 301 -21.61 3.83 15.68
N GLU A 302 -22.10 4.55 16.71
CA GLU A 302 -23.44 5.16 16.73
C GLU A 302 -23.73 6.00 15.47
N ASP A 303 -22.82 6.91 15.09
CA ASP A 303 -22.97 7.75 13.90
C ASP A 303 -23.23 6.98 12.59
N PHE A 304 -22.51 5.86 12.38
CA PHE A 304 -22.66 5.08 11.16
C PHE A 304 -23.90 4.18 11.24
N GLN A 305 -24.31 3.76 12.45
CA GLN A 305 -25.57 3.06 12.63
C GLN A 305 -26.77 3.97 12.29
N GLU A 306 -26.76 5.21 12.76
CA GLU A 306 -27.81 6.20 12.44
C GLU A 306 -27.90 6.44 10.92
N LEU A 307 -26.76 6.49 10.23
CA LEU A 307 -26.72 6.55 8.77
C LEU A 307 -27.44 5.37 8.13
N LEU A 308 -27.12 4.14 8.54
CA LEU A 308 -27.75 2.93 7.99
C LEU A 308 -29.26 2.92 8.25
N GLU A 309 -29.70 3.26 9.47
CA GLU A 309 -31.12 3.34 9.82
C GLU A 309 -31.86 4.36 8.97
N ARG A 310 -31.25 5.53 8.71
CA ARG A 310 -31.82 6.55 7.83
C ARG A 310 -31.95 6.06 6.39
N LEU A 311 -30.91 5.43 5.83
CA LEU A 311 -30.94 4.90 4.46
C LEU A 311 -32.03 3.83 4.31
N VAL A 312 -32.19 2.95 5.30
CA VAL A 312 -33.26 1.92 5.31
C VAL A 312 -34.66 2.56 5.38
N ALA A 313 -34.83 3.61 6.18
CA ALA A 313 -36.10 4.34 6.26
C ALA A 313 -36.45 5.07 4.94
N GLU A 314 -35.46 5.63 4.26
CA GLU A 314 -35.63 6.29 2.96
C GLU A 314 -35.98 5.29 1.85
N ASP A 315 -35.33 4.12 1.81
CA ASP A 315 -35.64 3.06 0.84
C ASP A 315 -37.01 2.41 1.09
N GLY A 316 -37.40 2.24 2.36
CA GLY A 316 -38.73 1.72 2.73
C GLY A 316 -39.87 2.70 2.50
N GLY A 317 -39.60 4.00 2.40
CA GLY A 317 -40.59 5.07 2.20
C GLY A 317 -41.05 5.26 0.75
N TYR A 318 -40.36 4.68 -0.23
CA TYR A 318 -40.73 4.73 -1.66
C TYR A 318 -41.70 3.60 -2.08
N GLY A 319 -42.18 2.79 -1.14
CA GLY A 319 -43.00 1.61 -1.38
C GLY A 319 -44.49 1.70 -1.04
N ASP A 320 -45.03 2.87 -0.68
CA ASP A 320 -46.45 3.07 -0.30
C ASP A 320 -47.21 4.01 -1.26
#